data_AF-A0A501X701-F1
#
_entry.id   AF-A0A501X701-F1
#
_cell.length_a   1.000
_cell.length_b   1.000
_cell.length_c   1.000
_cell.angle_alpha   90.00
_cell.angle_beta   90.00
_cell.angle_gamma   90.00
#
_symmetry.space_group_name_H-M   'P 1'
#
loop_
_entity.id
_entity.type
_entity.pdbx_description
1 polymer ?
#
loop_
_entity_poly.entity_id
_entity_poly.type
_entity_poly.pdbx_seq_one_letter_code
_entity_poly.pdbx_strand_id
1 'polypeptide(L)' 'MAESADKEAFSAYCRAQVGLDAKEVADLAKVPRRTFYDWWATRRTAVELIVDGIKHRNSKNV' A
#
# COMPACT_ATOMS: atom_id res chain seq x y z
N MET A 1 10.66 9.67 -14.98
CA MET A 1 11.43 10.13 -13.79
C MET A 1 10.52 10.32 -12.57
N ALA A 2 9.42 11.08 -12.66
CA ALA A 2 8.50 11.28 -11.52
C ALA A 2 7.70 10.01 -11.12
N GLU A 3 7.18 9.27 -12.09
CA GLU A 3 6.33 8.09 -11.82
C GLU A 3 7.08 6.95 -11.09
N SER A 4 8.39 6.83 -11.30
CA SER A 4 9.25 5.89 -10.58
C SER A 4 9.47 6.33 -9.12
N ALA A 5 9.66 7.62 -8.87
CA ALA A 5 9.83 8.16 -7.52
C ALA A 5 8.55 8.01 -6.68
N ASP A 6 7.38 8.21 -7.28
CA ASP A 6 6.09 8.02 -6.58
C ASP A 6 5.82 6.55 -6.22
N LYS A 7 6.19 5.62 -7.11
CA LYS A 7 6.08 4.17 -6.84
C LYS A 7 7.02 3.73 -5.72
N GLU A 8 8.23 4.29 -5.66
CA GLU A 8 9.17 4.03 -4.58
C GLU A 8 8.71 4.65 -3.25
N ALA A 9 8.23 5.89 -3.27
CA ALA A 9 7.67 6.56 -2.10
C ALA A 9 6.46 5.79 -1.53
N PHE A 10 5.59 5.29 -2.40
CA PHE A 10 4.46 4.47 -1.99
C PHE A 10 4.91 3.14 -1.37
N SER A 11 5.87 2.47 -2.01
CA SER A 11 6.44 1.22 -1.48
C SER A 11 7.12 1.43 -0.13
N ALA A 12 7.83 2.55 0.05
CA ALA A 12 8.44 2.92 1.32
C ALA A 12 7.39 3.18 2.41
N TYR A 13 6.29 3.85 2.07
CA TYR A 13 5.16 4.06 2.98
C TYR A 13 4.57 2.72 3.46
N CYS A 14 4.29 1.78 2.54
CA CYS A 14 3.78 0.45 2.90
C CYS A 14 4.75 -0.30 3.83
N ARG A 15 6.06 -0.27 3.55
CA ARG A 15 7.07 -0.95 4.39
C ARG A 15 7.11 -0.37 5.80
N ALA A 16 7.04 0.95 5.93
CA ALA A 16 7.02 1.61 7.23
C ALA A 16 5.77 1.27 8.06
N GLN A 17 4.62 1.05 7.41
CA GLN A 17 3.36 0.79 8.11
C GLN A 17 3.11 -0.69 8.44
N VAL A 18 3.42 -1.58 7.50
CA VAL A 18 3.04 -3.00 7.57
C VAL A 18 4.16 -3.97 7.20
N GLY A 19 5.38 -3.48 6.95
CA GLY A 19 6.54 -4.32 6.62
C GLY A 19 6.53 -4.92 5.21
N LEU A 20 5.57 -4.53 4.37
CA LEU A 20 5.36 -5.02 3.00
C LEU A 20 5.54 -3.90 1.99
N ASP A 21 5.99 -4.18 0.78
CA ASP A 21 5.99 -3.20 -0.31
C ASP A 21 4.58 -3.00 -0.93
N ALA A 22 4.43 -1.99 -1.78
CA ALA A 22 3.13 -1.66 -2.37
C ALA A 22 2.56 -2.78 -3.27
N LYS A 23 3.44 -3.61 -3.88
CA LYS A 23 3.03 -4.75 -4.70
C LYS A 23 2.46 -5.85 -3.81
N GLU A 24 3.14 -6.17 -2.72
CA GLU A 24 2.71 -7.17 -1.73
C GLU A 24 1.39 -6.76 -1.05
N VAL A 25 1.26 -5.47 -0.70
CA VAL A 25 0.00 -4.92 -0.16
C VAL A 25 -1.14 -5.04 -1.17
N ALA A 26 -0.90 -4.72 -2.45
CA ALA A 26 -1.91 -4.86 -3.49
C ALA A 26 -2.37 -6.31 -3.66
N ASP A 27 -1.42 -7.26 -3.67
CA ASP A 27 -1.70 -8.69 -3.77
C ASP A 27 -2.51 -9.18 -2.56
N LEU A 28 -2.17 -8.74 -1.34
CA LEU A 28 -2.88 -9.10 -0.11
C LEU A 28 -4.31 -8.52 -0.08
N ALA A 29 -4.47 -7.28 -0.53
CA ALA A 29 -5.75 -6.60 -0.64
C ALA A 29 -6.59 -7.06 -1.84
N LYS A 30 -6.04 -7.92 -2.71
CA LYS A 30 -6.65 -8.37 -3.97
C LYS A 30 -7.04 -7.21 -4.89
N VAL A 31 -6.21 -6.17 -4.93
CA VAL A 31 -6.37 -5.01 -5.83
C VAL A 31 -5.34 -5.13 -6.96
N PRO A 32 -5.71 -4.91 -8.24
CA PRO A 32 -4.74 -4.89 -9.32
C PRO A 32 -3.63 -3.86 -9.05
N ARG A 33 -2.37 -4.28 -9.17
CA ARG A 33 -1.21 -3.44 -8.81
C ARG A 33 -1.23 -2.07 -9.48
N ARG A 34 -1.51 -2.03 -10.79
CA ARG A 34 -1.61 -0.77 -11.54
C ARG A 34 -2.66 0.16 -10.92
N THR A 35 -3.85 -0.35 -10.68
CA THR A 35 -4.92 0.39 -9.99
C THR A 35 -4.48 0.87 -8.61
N PHE A 36 -3.75 0.05 -7.86
CA PHE A 36 -3.29 0.40 -6.52
C PHE A 36 -2.26 1.55 -6.55
N TYR A 37 -1.31 1.52 -7.49
CA TYR A 37 -0.40 2.64 -7.72
C TYR A 37 -1.14 3.91 -8.19
N ASP A 38 -2.11 3.78 -9.08
CA ASP A 38 -2.92 4.93 -9.54
C ASP A 38 -3.75 5.53 -8.37
N TRP A 39 -4.23 4.69 -7.46
CA TRP A 39 -4.98 5.10 -6.28
C TRP A 39 -4.13 5.81 -5.24
N TRP A 40 -2.83 5.55 -5.18
CA TRP A 40 -1.95 6.30 -4.30
C TRP A 40 -1.99 7.80 -4.58
N ALA A 41 -2.02 8.18 -5.87
CA ALA A 41 -2.10 9.58 -6.29
C ALA A 41 -3.53 10.13 -6.26
N THR A 42 -4.54 9.31 -6.56
CA THR A 42 -5.92 9.80 -6.82
C THR A 42 -6.92 9.51 -5.69
N ARG A 43 -6.64 8.53 -4.84
CA ARG A 43 -7.54 7.98 -3.82
C ARG A 43 -6.77 7.58 -2.55
N ARG A 44 -5.86 8.45 -2.12
CA ARG A 44 -4.92 8.19 -1.03
C ARG A 44 -5.58 7.64 0.24
N THR A 45 -6.71 8.21 0.66
CA THR A 45 -7.46 7.74 1.83
C THR A 45 -7.92 6.28 1.73
N ALA A 46 -8.33 5.82 0.54
CA ALA A 46 -8.72 4.41 0.37
C ALA A 46 -7.51 3.47 0.54
N VAL A 47 -6.35 3.89 0.04
CA VAL A 47 -5.09 3.16 0.21
C VAL A 47 -4.67 3.12 1.68
N GLU A 48 -4.73 4.25 2.38
CA GLU A 48 -4.41 4.34 3.81
C GLU A 48 -5.31 3.41 4.64
N LEU A 49 -6.62 3.39 4.38
CA LEU A 49 -7.56 2.48 5.04
C LEU A 49 -7.28 1.00 4.77
N ILE A 50 -6.85 0.64 3.55
CA ILE A 50 -6.43 -0.74 3.23
C ILE A 50 -5.21 -1.12 4.06
N VAL A 51 -4.20 -0.25 4.13
CA VAL A 51 -2.97 -0.47 4.90
C VAL A 51 -3.27 -0.57 6.39
N ASP A 52 -4.11 0.31 6.94
CA ASP A 52 -4.53 0.25 8.35
C ASP A 52 -5.31 -1.03 8.67
N GLY A 53 -6.16 -1.49 7.75
CA GLY A 53 -6.86 -2.77 7.89
C GLY A 53 -5.92 -3.97 7.96
N ILE A 54 -4.84 -3.96 7.17
CA ILE A 54 -3.78 -4.98 7.22
C ILE A 54 -3.01 -4.89 8.53
N LYS A 55 -2.61 -3.68 8.93
CA LYS A 55 -1.89 -3.42 10.19
C LYS A 55 -2.67 -3.97 11.38
N HIS A 56 -3.96 -3.67 11.46
CA HIS A 56 -4.85 -4.15 12.52
C HIS A 56 -4.97 -5.68 12.56
N ARG A 57 -5.00 -6.35 11.39
CA ARG A 57 -5.01 -7.81 11.33
C ARG A 57 -3.70 -8.41 11.83
N ASN A 58 -2.56 -7.81 11.47
CA ASN A 58 -1.25 -8.28 11.91
C ASN A 58 -1.09 -8.12 13.42
N SER A 59 -1.56 -7.01 14.01
CA SER A 59 -1.51 -6.80 15.47
C SER A 59 -2.37 -7.77 16.28
N LYS A 60 -3.39 -8.40 15.67
CA LYS A 60 -4.25 -9.40 16.34
C LYS A 60 -3.74 -10.83 16.27
N ASN A 61 -2.75 -11.10 15.42
CA ASN A 61 -2.14 -12.41 15.25
C ASN A 61 -0.82 -12.55 16.03
N VAL A 62 -0.53 -11.61 16.92
CA VAL A 62 0.60 -11.59 17.87
C VAL A 62 0.06 -11.73 19.28
#